data_AF-A0A944U101-F1
#
_entry.id   AF-A0A944U101-F1
#
_cell.length_a   1.000
_cell.length_b   1.000
_cell.length_c   1.000
_cell.angle_alpha   90.00
_cell.angle_beta   90.00
_cell.angle_gamma   90.00
#
_symmetry.space_group_name_H-M   'P 1'
#
loop_
_entity.id
_entity.type
_entity.pdbx_description
1 polymer ?
#
loop_
_entity_poly.entity_id
_entity_poly.type
_entity_poly.pdbx_seq_one_letter_code
_entity_poly.pdbx_strand_id
1 'polypeptide(L)'
;MHSFLKKLTKRLTHLCAASLACNSIGLTSDWNQFRGPNGSGVATESHPPIHIDAQKPTWKTPIPDGHSSPIVAGNLLVITVQSGKQVGTLALDTQSGNIEWQKDADISQLEKVHAANTPVSSTPVSDGKHIYVYFGSFGLFCYDLEGSLIWKKAISPPQTLYGISTSPILFEQRLFVVLDDDRNLPDSQLSRSRVVAYDKSNGKVLWETPRPYNRSSWSTPMIWTKDQQHDLVVMGNGRIYGYDARLGHEKWFFNGFTRETIAVPIAGNGKLYASASMRGGGGDLKLDPEPFWKAALHFDTNGDQQISKNEISAHFTIPLRPELPVEHPGFGIPLPAKPEARRQRQIQFFNWRDKNKDNVWTRDEFIADMKVGSGRPLLAAILPGGSGDITQTHRAWESRRGIPEIPSPVYHDKRI
;
A
#
# COMPACT_ATOMS: atom_id res chain seq x y z
N MET A 1 -28.19 77.49 35.10
CA MET A 1 -26.86 77.57 35.74
C MET A 1 -26.00 76.45 35.17
N HIS A 2 -24.92 76.82 34.47
CA HIS A 2 -23.76 76.02 34.02
C HIS A 2 -24.04 74.85 33.05
N SER A 3 -23.38 74.64 31.90
CA SER A 3 -22.29 75.28 31.14
C SER A 3 -22.17 74.42 29.87
N PHE A 4 -22.57 74.86 28.67
CA PHE A 4 -21.73 75.44 27.61
C PHE A 4 -20.46 74.66 27.18
N LEU A 5 -20.34 74.50 25.83
CA LEU A 5 -19.16 74.24 24.97
C LEU A 5 -18.80 72.74 24.73
N LYS A 6 -18.53 72.25 23.51
CA LYS A 6 -18.07 72.87 22.26
C LYS A 6 -18.37 71.94 21.05
N LYS A 7 -18.63 72.58 19.91
CA LYS A 7 -18.75 72.03 18.54
C LYS A 7 -17.47 71.30 18.09
N LEU A 8 -17.58 70.33 17.17
CA LEU A 8 -16.85 70.39 15.88
C LEU A 8 -17.40 69.39 14.84
N THR A 9 -17.91 69.99 13.75
CA THR A 9 -18.06 69.54 12.36
C THR A 9 -17.22 68.34 11.87
N LYS A 10 -17.83 67.42 11.10
CA LYS A 10 -17.44 67.18 9.68
C LYS A 10 -18.44 66.29 8.92
N ARG A 11 -18.64 66.68 7.66
CA ARG A 11 -19.50 66.10 6.64
C ARG A 11 -18.95 64.77 6.10
N LEU A 12 -19.91 63.97 5.60
CA LEU A 12 -19.86 62.97 4.54
C LEU A 12 -18.49 62.46 4.06
N THR A 13 -18.33 61.13 4.14
CA THR A 13 -17.88 60.32 3.00
C THR A 13 -18.49 58.92 3.10
N HIS A 14 -19.34 58.57 2.14
CA HIS A 14 -19.70 57.19 1.86
C HIS A 14 -18.42 56.44 1.46
N LEU A 15 -17.97 55.52 2.31
CA LEU A 15 -17.02 54.49 1.90
C LEU A 15 -17.82 53.21 1.65
N CYS A 16 -17.98 52.87 0.37
CA CYS A 16 -18.28 51.51 -0.04
C CYS A 16 -17.21 50.59 0.55
N ALA A 17 -17.56 49.86 1.60
CA ALA A 17 -16.80 48.69 2.00
C ALA A 17 -17.07 47.62 0.93
N ALA A 18 -16.26 47.62 -0.13
CA ALA A 18 -16.09 46.46 -0.97
C ALA A 18 -15.48 45.37 -0.07
N SER A 19 -16.34 44.54 0.50
CA SER A 19 -15.96 43.28 1.09
C SER A 19 -15.30 42.47 -0.03
N LEU A 20 -13.95 42.49 -0.08
CA LEU A 20 -13.21 41.42 -0.72
C LEU A 20 -13.63 40.14 -0.01
N ALA A 21 -14.59 39.44 -0.60
CA ALA A 21 -14.71 38.02 -0.40
C ALA A 21 -13.36 37.47 -0.84
N CYS A 22 -12.49 37.21 0.13
CA CYS A 22 -11.39 36.30 -0.04
C CYS A 22 -12.07 34.97 -0.31
N ASN A 23 -12.34 34.70 -1.59
CA ASN A 23 -12.55 33.35 -2.06
C ASN A 23 -11.23 32.65 -1.76
N SER A 24 -11.11 32.11 -0.55
CA SER A 24 -10.30 30.93 -0.35
C SER A 24 -10.81 29.96 -1.38
N ILE A 25 -10.07 29.82 -2.49
CA ILE A 25 -10.08 28.61 -3.26
C ILE A 25 -9.63 27.57 -2.23
N GLY A 26 -10.60 27.00 -1.52
CA GLY A 26 -10.37 25.81 -0.74
C GLY A 26 -9.78 24.85 -1.75
N LEU A 27 -8.52 24.49 -1.56
CA LEU A 27 -7.94 23.33 -2.24
C LEU A 27 -8.92 22.21 -1.96
N THR A 28 -9.74 21.90 -2.97
CA THR A 28 -10.48 20.65 -3.03
C THR A 28 -9.45 19.60 -2.67
N SER A 29 -9.76 18.73 -1.71
CA SER A 29 -8.85 17.66 -1.32
C SER A 29 -8.75 16.71 -2.49
N ASP A 30 -7.90 17.05 -3.47
CA ASP A 30 -7.67 16.26 -4.66
C ASP A 30 -7.29 14.85 -4.22
N TRP A 31 -7.60 13.86 -5.05
CA TRP A 31 -7.21 12.47 -4.83
C TRP A 31 -5.69 12.33 -5.04
N ASN A 32 -4.91 12.99 -4.19
CA ASN A 32 -3.53 13.41 -4.45
C ASN A 32 -2.48 12.34 -4.16
N GLN A 33 -2.89 11.18 -3.64
CA GLN A 33 -2.02 10.07 -3.26
C GLN A 33 -2.77 8.73 -3.37
N PHE A 34 -2.07 7.63 -3.10
CA PHE A 34 -2.71 6.32 -2.97
C PHE A 34 -3.90 6.36 -2.01
N ARG A 35 -5.07 5.94 -2.49
CA ARG A 35 -6.36 5.99 -1.75
C ARG A 35 -6.82 7.41 -1.36
N GLY A 36 -6.38 8.43 -2.07
CA GLY A 36 -6.87 9.80 -1.90
C GLY A 36 -6.43 10.45 -0.59
N PRO A 37 -7.16 11.49 -0.11
CA PRO A 37 -6.74 12.30 1.03
C PRO A 37 -6.41 11.47 2.27
N ASN A 38 -5.17 11.62 2.75
CA ASN A 38 -4.58 10.88 3.88
C ASN A 38 -4.66 9.34 3.76
N GLY A 39 -4.80 8.79 2.55
CA GLY A 39 -4.90 7.35 2.30
C GLY A 39 -6.22 6.71 2.76
N SER A 40 -7.25 7.52 3.05
CA SER A 40 -8.50 7.07 3.65
C SER A 40 -9.32 6.11 2.76
N GLY A 41 -9.23 6.28 1.44
CA GLY A 41 -10.10 5.61 0.47
C GLY A 41 -11.51 6.21 0.41
N VAL A 42 -11.71 7.43 0.94
CA VAL A 42 -13.00 8.11 1.01
C VAL A 42 -12.93 9.45 0.30
N ALA A 43 -13.91 9.72 -0.55
CA ALA A 43 -14.13 11.04 -1.16
C ALA A 43 -15.43 11.64 -0.61
N THR A 44 -15.34 12.34 0.53
CA THR A 44 -16.49 12.76 1.35
C THR A 44 -17.51 13.62 0.61
N GLU A 45 -17.05 14.53 -0.25
CA GLU A 45 -17.90 15.47 -0.99
C GLU A 45 -18.23 15.01 -2.41
N SER A 46 -17.85 13.77 -2.76
CA SER A 46 -18.06 13.24 -4.10
C SER A 46 -19.38 12.48 -4.21
N HIS A 47 -20.07 12.70 -5.31
CA HIS A 47 -21.33 12.01 -5.64
C HIS A 47 -21.18 11.26 -6.97
N PRO A 48 -20.42 10.15 -6.99
CA PRO A 48 -20.27 9.38 -8.21
C PRO A 48 -21.63 8.81 -8.64
N PRO A 49 -21.87 8.65 -9.95
CA PRO A 49 -23.09 8.03 -10.43
C PRO A 49 -23.19 6.59 -9.89
N ILE A 50 -24.32 6.26 -9.25
CA ILE A 50 -24.61 4.91 -8.74
C ILE A 50 -24.91 3.91 -9.86
N HIS A 51 -25.20 4.41 -11.06
CA HIS A 51 -25.37 3.62 -12.27
C HIS A 51 -24.35 4.07 -13.31
N ILE A 52 -23.44 3.17 -13.67
CA ILE A 52 -22.42 3.40 -14.69
C ILE A 52 -22.82 2.62 -15.93
N ASP A 53 -23.05 3.33 -17.04
CA ASP A 53 -23.19 2.71 -18.36
C ASP A 53 -21.79 2.52 -18.96
N ALA A 54 -21.26 1.30 -18.87
CA ALA A 54 -19.93 0.97 -19.39
C ALA A 54 -19.79 1.19 -20.91
N GLN A 55 -20.90 1.31 -21.65
CA GLN A 55 -20.90 1.63 -23.08
C GLN A 55 -20.80 3.13 -23.35
N LYS A 56 -20.95 3.99 -22.32
CA LYS A 56 -20.90 5.45 -22.43
C LYS A 56 -19.91 6.06 -21.44
N PRO A 57 -18.61 5.75 -21.55
CA PRO A 57 -17.60 6.43 -20.75
C PRO A 57 -17.53 7.91 -21.14
N THR A 58 -17.24 8.79 -20.18
CA THR A 58 -16.94 10.22 -20.46
C THR A 58 -15.75 10.33 -21.42
N TRP A 59 -14.72 9.51 -21.20
CA TRP A 59 -13.60 9.30 -22.09
C TRP A 59 -12.93 7.96 -21.76
N LYS A 60 -12.13 7.45 -22.70
CA LYS A 60 -11.32 6.25 -22.50
C LYS A 60 -10.03 6.38 -23.30
N THR A 61 -8.90 6.24 -22.62
CA THR A 61 -7.57 6.39 -23.23
C THR A 61 -6.78 5.11 -23.03
N PRO A 62 -6.25 4.49 -24.11
CA PRO A 62 -5.33 3.38 -23.97
C PRO A 62 -4.01 3.88 -23.37
N ILE A 63 -3.54 3.21 -22.32
CA ILE A 63 -2.28 3.55 -21.64
C ILE A 63 -1.40 2.29 -21.52
N PRO A 64 -0.08 2.42 -21.35
CA PRO A 64 0.78 1.28 -21.06
C PRO A 64 0.42 0.63 -19.70
N ASP A 65 0.94 -0.57 -19.47
CA ASP A 65 0.61 -1.38 -18.29
C ASP A 65 1.19 -0.78 -16.99
N GLY A 66 0.64 -1.14 -15.84
CA GLY A 66 1.10 -0.67 -14.54
C GLY A 66 0.10 -0.92 -13.42
N HIS A 67 0.58 -1.06 -12.19
CA HIS A 67 -0.25 -1.40 -11.02
C HIS A 67 -0.44 -0.24 -10.03
N SER A 68 0.17 0.93 -10.27
CA SER A 68 -0.11 2.11 -9.45
C SER A 68 -1.57 2.57 -9.60
N SER A 69 -2.09 3.23 -8.57
CA SER A 69 -3.38 3.93 -8.67
C SER A 69 -3.21 5.31 -9.29
N PRO A 70 -4.22 5.81 -10.04
CA PRO A 70 -4.20 7.19 -10.50
C PRO A 70 -4.36 8.17 -9.33
N ILE A 71 -3.68 9.31 -9.41
CA ILE A 71 -3.90 10.46 -8.54
C ILE A 71 -4.39 11.66 -9.33
N VAL A 72 -5.00 12.64 -8.66
CA VAL A 72 -5.37 13.93 -9.23
C VAL A 72 -4.43 15.02 -8.69
N ALA A 73 -3.89 15.84 -9.59
CA ALA A 73 -3.07 17.00 -9.28
C ALA A 73 -3.50 18.18 -10.18
N GLY A 74 -4.32 19.08 -9.66
CA GLY A 74 -4.93 20.13 -10.48
C GLY A 74 -5.87 19.53 -11.53
N ASN A 75 -5.66 19.82 -12.81
CA ASN A 75 -6.44 19.25 -13.91
C ASN A 75 -5.87 17.92 -14.44
N LEU A 76 -4.81 17.38 -13.82
CA LEU A 76 -4.12 16.18 -14.30
C LEU A 76 -4.52 14.93 -13.50
N LEU A 77 -4.74 13.83 -14.21
CA LEU A 77 -4.72 12.48 -13.70
C LEU A 77 -3.33 11.90 -13.95
N VAL A 78 -2.62 11.52 -12.89
CA VAL A 78 -1.23 11.08 -12.96
C VAL A 78 -1.10 9.63 -12.50
N ILE A 79 -0.34 8.83 -13.25
CA ILE A 79 -0.14 7.40 -13.00
C ILE A 79 1.26 6.96 -13.43
N THR A 80 1.81 5.90 -12.83
CA THR A 80 3.06 5.30 -13.30
C THR A 80 2.79 4.11 -14.21
N VAL A 81 3.57 4.00 -15.28
CA VAL A 81 3.34 3.07 -16.37
C VAL A 81 4.63 2.40 -16.83
N GLN A 82 4.49 1.26 -17.48
CA GLN A 82 5.57 0.46 -18.04
C GLN A 82 5.25 0.03 -19.47
N SER A 83 6.24 0.15 -20.34
CA SER A 83 6.22 -0.39 -21.71
C SER A 83 7.48 -1.23 -21.94
N GLY A 84 7.33 -2.55 -21.95
CA GLY A 84 8.47 -3.47 -22.03
C GLY A 84 9.41 -3.31 -20.82
N LYS A 85 10.62 -2.80 -21.04
CA LYS A 85 11.59 -2.49 -19.97
C LYS A 85 11.63 -1.01 -19.58
N GLN A 86 10.91 -0.16 -20.29
CA GLN A 86 10.83 1.26 -20.00
C GLN A 86 9.76 1.48 -18.94
N VAL A 87 10.08 2.25 -17.90
CA VAL A 87 9.11 2.71 -16.90
C VAL A 87 9.03 4.22 -16.94
N GLY A 88 7.90 4.79 -16.53
CA GLY A 88 7.68 6.23 -16.60
C GLY A 88 6.45 6.69 -15.85
N THR A 89 6.20 7.99 -15.96
CA THR A 89 5.05 8.69 -15.40
C THR A 89 4.22 9.26 -16.54
N LEU A 90 2.92 9.07 -16.49
CA LEU A 90 1.96 9.53 -17.47
C LEU A 90 0.99 10.50 -16.79
N ALA A 91 0.73 11.63 -17.44
CA ALA A 91 -0.31 12.56 -17.04
C ALA A 91 -1.32 12.75 -18.15
N LEU A 92 -2.60 12.69 -17.77
CA LEU A 92 -3.73 12.90 -18.66
C LEU A 92 -4.57 14.07 -18.16
N ASP A 93 -5.18 14.83 -19.05
CA ASP A 93 -6.19 15.80 -18.67
C ASP A 93 -7.44 15.10 -18.12
N THR A 94 -7.88 15.51 -16.94
CA THR A 94 -9.01 14.90 -16.21
C THR A 94 -10.34 15.01 -16.94
N GLN A 95 -10.53 16.05 -17.76
CA GLN A 95 -11.80 16.30 -18.45
C GLN A 95 -11.92 15.54 -19.77
N SER A 96 -10.84 15.51 -20.55
CA SER A 96 -10.81 14.95 -21.90
C SER A 96 -10.20 13.54 -21.96
N GLY A 97 -9.37 13.17 -21.00
CA GLY A 97 -8.57 11.95 -21.03
C GLY A 97 -7.38 12.01 -21.98
N ASN A 98 -7.08 13.18 -22.58
CA ASN A 98 -5.93 13.32 -23.48
C ASN A 98 -4.62 13.22 -22.69
N ILE A 99 -3.61 12.61 -23.29
CA ILE A 99 -2.26 12.58 -22.71
C ILE A 99 -1.65 13.98 -22.84
N GLU A 100 -1.40 14.63 -21.72
CA GLU A 100 -0.74 15.93 -21.66
C GLU A 100 0.78 15.75 -21.75
N TRP A 101 1.32 14.78 -21.02
CA TRP A 101 2.72 14.41 -21.13
C TRP A 101 2.97 12.98 -20.64
N GLN A 102 4.07 12.41 -21.13
CA GLN A 102 4.65 11.17 -20.63
C GLN A 102 6.14 11.39 -20.42
N LYS A 103 6.66 10.96 -19.25
CA LYS A 103 8.07 11.06 -18.88
C LYS A 103 8.61 9.70 -18.53
N ASP A 104 9.48 9.22 -19.40
CA ASP A 104 10.25 8.01 -19.17
C ASP A 104 11.31 8.26 -18.09
N ALA A 105 11.43 7.31 -17.17
CA ALA A 105 12.48 7.32 -16.17
C ALA A 105 13.74 6.65 -16.73
N ASP A 106 14.86 7.36 -16.67
CA ASP A 106 16.17 6.84 -17.05
C ASP A 106 16.68 5.85 -15.98
N ILE A 107 16.33 4.58 -16.15
CA ILE A 107 16.65 3.48 -15.23
C ILE A 107 17.38 2.39 -16.02
N SER A 108 18.64 2.14 -15.64
CA SER A 108 19.51 1.18 -16.33
C SER A 108 19.18 -0.29 -16.02
N GLN A 109 18.60 -0.56 -14.85
CA GLN A 109 18.27 -1.91 -14.42
C GLN A 109 16.98 -1.92 -13.60
N LEU A 110 15.99 -2.68 -14.07
CA LEU A 110 14.77 -2.93 -13.31
C LEU A 110 15.03 -3.92 -12.17
N GLU A 111 14.34 -3.70 -11.06
CA GLU A 111 14.29 -4.63 -9.96
C GLU A 111 13.62 -5.95 -10.37
N LYS A 112 13.90 -7.01 -9.62
CA LYS A 112 13.19 -8.27 -9.79
C LYS A 112 11.87 -8.20 -9.03
N VAL A 113 10.76 -8.25 -9.77
CA VAL A 113 9.40 -8.30 -9.20
C VAL A 113 8.76 -9.68 -9.38
N HIS A 114 7.72 -9.97 -8.60
CA HIS A 114 6.88 -11.15 -8.83
C HIS A 114 6.13 -11.02 -10.16
N ALA A 115 5.79 -12.12 -10.83
CA ALA A 115 5.05 -12.10 -12.10
C ALA A 115 3.63 -11.49 -12.00
N ALA A 116 3.10 -11.39 -10.78
CA ALA A 116 1.83 -10.73 -10.49
C ALA A 116 1.99 -9.25 -10.09
N ASN A 117 3.19 -8.68 -10.28
CA ASN A 117 3.53 -7.33 -9.87
C ASN A 117 4.30 -6.59 -10.97
N THR A 118 4.33 -5.27 -10.91
CA THR A 118 5.12 -4.43 -11.82
C THR A 118 6.13 -3.56 -11.04
N PRO A 119 7.27 -3.17 -11.61
CA PRO A 119 8.19 -2.17 -11.05
C PRO A 119 7.58 -0.77 -10.87
N VAL A 120 6.35 -0.55 -11.35
CA VAL A 120 5.60 0.71 -11.31
C VAL A 120 4.33 0.59 -10.45
N SER A 121 4.44 -0.14 -9.34
CA SER A 121 3.30 -0.36 -8.44
C SER A 121 3.14 0.72 -7.37
N SER A 122 4.18 1.51 -7.12
CA SER A 122 4.10 2.62 -6.17
C SER A 122 3.33 3.78 -6.80
N THR A 123 2.31 4.25 -6.12
CA THR A 123 1.46 5.36 -6.58
C THR A 123 2.15 6.70 -6.33
N PRO A 124 2.12 7.65 -7.29
CA PRO A 124 2.63 9.00 -7.06
C PRO A 124 1.93 9.72 -5.90
N VAL A 125 2.52 10.83 -5.45
CA VAL A 125 1.87 11.79 -4.55
C VAL A 125 2.07 13.22 -5.04
N SER A 126 1.08 14.09 -4.84
CA SER A 126 1.17 15.51 -5.21
C SER A 126 0.86 16.44 -4.04
N ASP A 127 1.53 17.61 -4.03
CA ASP A 127 1.19 18.75 -3.17
C ASP A 127 0.39 19.84 -3.92
N GLY A 128 -0.11 19.54 -5.11
CA GLY A 128 -0.83 20.47 -6.00
C GLY A 128 0.09 21.37 -6.83
N LYS A 129 1.41 21.31 -6.64
CA LYS A 129 2.40 22.05 -7.45
C LYS A 129 3.42 21.12 -8.09
N HIS A 130 3.76 20.05 -7.38
CA HIS A 130 4.70 19.05 -7.83
C HIS A 130 4.09 17.66 -7.74
N ILE A 131 4.64 16.75 -8.53
CA ILE A 131 4.33 15.33 -8.57
C ILE A 131 5.58 14.58 -8.15
N TYR A 132 5.46 13.79 -7.09
CA TYR A 132 6.53 12.97 -6.53
C TYR A 132 6.28 11.50 -6.86
N VAL A 133 7.27 10.88 -7.50
CA VAL A 133 7.18 9.49 -7.98
C VAL A 133 8.31 8.68 -7.39
N TYR A 134 8.01 7.47 -6.95
CA TYR A 134 8.99 6.51 -6.46
C TYR A 134 9.02 5.29 -7.36
N PHE A 135 10.16 5.03 -7.98
CA PHE A 135 10.44 3.77 -8.68
C PHE A 135 11.39 2.94 -7.84
N GLY A 136 10.95 1.75 -7.40
CA GLY A 136 11.78 0.86 -6.58
C GLY A 136 13.13 0.49 -7.21
N SER A 137 13.17 0.49 -8.54
CA SER A 137 14.36 0.24 -9.36
C SER A 137 15.39 1.39 -9.41
N PHE A 138 15.06 2.60 -8.94
CA PHE A 138 15.98 3.75 -8.97
C PHE A 138 15.90 4.66 -7.74
N GLY A 139 14.71 5.05 -7.29
CA GLY A 139 14.51 6.11 -6.31
C GLY A 139 13.43 7.10 -6.71
N LEU A 140 13.62 8.36 -6.32
CA LEU A 140 12.61 9.41 -6.40
C LEU A 140 12.81 10.34 -7.60
N PHE A 141 11.68 10.79 -8.14
CA PHE A 141 11.58 11.84 -9.16
C PHE A 141 10.57 12.87 -8.70
N CYS A 142 10.83 14.14 -8.99
CA CYS A 142 9.92 15.25 -8.78
C CYS A 142 9.71 16.00 -10.09
N TYR A 143 8.46 16.11 -10.52
CA TYR A 143 8.05 16.87 -11.68
C TYR A 143 7.20 18.08 -11.26
N ASP A 144 7.21 19.15 -12.05
CA ASP A 144 6.10 20.13 -12.02
C ASP A 144 4.86 19.57 -12.75
N LEU A 145 3.78 20.36 -12.81
CA LEU A 145 2.54 19.94 -13.47
C LEU A 145 2.71 19.89 -15.00
N GLU A 146 3.67 20.61 -15.56
CA GLU A 146 4.01 20.60 -16.98
C GLU A 146 4.91 19.40 -17.38
N GLY A 147 5.30 18.57 -16.40
CA GLY A 147 6.13 17.37 -16.59
C GLY A 147 7.63 17.67 -16.69
N SER A 148 8.09 18.87 -16.36
CA SER A 148 9.51 19.20 -16.26
C SER A 148 10.10 18.56 -15.01
N LEU A 149 11.25 17.90 -15.16
CA LEU A 149 11.96 17.31 -14.02
C LEU A 149 12.60 18.42 -13.17
N ILE A 150 12.17 18.54 -11.92
CA ILE A 150 12.72 19.51 -10.95
C ILE A 150 13.94 18.94 -10.24
N TRP A 151 13.83 17.71 -9.74
CA TRP A 151 14.94 16.98 -9.13
C TRP A 151 14.71 15.48 -9.20
N LYS A 152 15.80 14.70 -9.11
CA LYS A 152 15.77 13.24 -8.92
C LYS A 152 16.75 12.81 -7.84
N LYS A 153 16.41 11.76 -7.11
CA LYS A 153 17.23 11.20 -6.03
C LYS A 153 17.36 9.69 -6.22
N ALA A 154 18.58 9.27 -6.53
CA ALA A 154 18.91 7.85 -6.56
C ALA A 154 18.86 7.25 -5.14
N ILE A 155 18.27 6.08 -5.03
CA ILE A 155 18.12 5.25 -3.83
C ILE A 155 18.47 3.83 -4.25
N SER A 156 19.36 3.17 -3.50
CA SER A 156 19.67 1.76 -3.78
C SER A 156 18.40 0.91 -3.69
N PRO A 157 18.06 0.13 -4.73
CA PRO A 157 16.87 -0.69 -4.74
C PRO A 157 16.83 -1.63 -3.54
N PRO A 158 15.78 -1.59 -2.70
CA PRO A 158 15.57 -2.64 -1.72
C PRO A 158 15.27 -3.96 -2.41
N GLN A 159 15.55 -5.08 -1.74
CA GLN A 159 15.20 -6.39 -2.24
C GLN A 159 14.04 -6.92 -1.41
N THR A 160 12.90 -7.16 -2.05
CA THR A 160 11.72 -7.74 -1.41
C THR A 160 11.28 -9.02 -2.11
N LEU A 161 10.42 -9.79 -1.44
CA LEU A 161 9.92 -11.05 -1.98
C LEU A 161 9.09 -10.88 -3.27
N TYR A 162 8.33 -9.78 -3.41
CA TYR A 162 7.38 -9.57 -4.51
C TYR A 162 7.61 -8.30 -5.34
N GLY A 163 8.67 -7.56 -5.07
CA GLY A 163 8.85 -6.20 -5.58
C GLY A 163 8.26 -5.15 -4.62
N ILE A 164 8.41 -3.89 -4.98
CA ILE A 164 8.04 -2.75 -4.13
C ILE A 164 6.67 -2.20 -4.55
N SER A 165 5.83 -1.83 -3.58
CA SER A 165 4.54 -1.16 -3.83
C SER A 165 4.15 -0.13 -2.78
N THR A 166 4.96 0.06 -1.72
CA THR A 166 4.74 1.13 -0.75
C THR A 166 4.85 2.48 -1.44
N SER A 167 3.79 3.27 -1.39
CA SER A 167 3.72 4.57 -2.05
C SER A 167 4.30 5.68 -1.17
N PRO A 168 4.95 6.70 -1.75
CA PRO A 168 5.34 7.89 -1.00
C PRO A 168 4.12 8.65 -0.48
N ILE A 169 4.28 9.35 0.65
CA ILE A 169 3.28 10.29 1.17
C ILE A 169 3.93 11.62 1.56
N LEU A 170 3.13 12.67 1.68
CA LEU A 170 3.60 14.00 2.07
C LEU A 170 3.10 14.40 3.45
N PHE A 171 3.94 15.17 4.16
CA PHE A 171 3.54 15.92 5.35
C PHE A 171 4.44 17.15 5.50
N GLU A 172 3.84 18.34 5.46
CA GLU A 172 4.60 19.61 5.49
C GLU A 172 5.70 19.65 4.41
N GLN A 173 6.96 19.81 4.81
CA GLN A 173 8.14 19.82 3.94
C GLN A 173 8.70 18.41 3.65
N ARG A 174 8.07 17.35 4.17
CA ARG A 174 8.59 15.98 4.14
C ARG A 174 7.86 15.13 3.12
N LEU A 175 8.65 14.42 2.32
CA LEU A 175 8.27 13.30 1.48
C LEU A 175 8.76 12.02 2.15
N PHE A 176 7.84 11.20 2.64
CA PHE A 176 8.18 9.94 3.31
C PHE A 176 8.20 8.79 2.33
N VAL A 177 9.21 7.93 2.46
CA VAL A 177 9.32 6.66 1.74
C VAL A 177 9.65 5.56 2.73
N VAL A 178 8.89 4.48 2.68
CA VAL A 178 9.18 3.24 3.41
C VAL A 178 9.99 2.34 2.51
N LEU A 179 11.18 1.95 2.97
CA LEU A 179 12.15 1.15 2.22
C LEU A 179 12.35 -0.16 2.98
N ASP A 180 11.42 -1.10 2.81
CA ASP A 180 11.55 -2.43 3.40
C ASP A 180 12.47 -3.31 2.54
N ASP A 181 13.41 -4.00 3.18
CA ASP A 181 14.47 -4.76 2.53
C ASP A 181 14.69 -6.08 3.26
N ASP A 182 14.54 -7.20 2.56
CA ASP A 182 14.72 -8.53 3.11
C ASP A 182 16.19 -8.87 3.37
N ARG A 183 17.12 -8.13 2.78
CA ARG A 183 18.55 -8.33 3.00
C ARG A 183 18.92 -7.94 4.42
N ASN A 184 19.84 -8.71 4.98
CA ASN A 184 20.43 -8.38 6.25
C ASN A 184 21.49 -7.27 6.13
N LEU A 185 21.66 -6.50 7.19
CA LEU A 185 22.86 -5.70 7.41
C LEU A 185 24.10 -6.61 7.38
N PRO A 186 25.27 -6.12 6.94
CA PRO A 186 26.52 -6.88 7.00
C PRO A 186 26.74 -7.46 8.40
N ASP A 187 27.16 -8.73 8.46
CA ASP A 187 27.47 -9.45 9.70
C ASP A 187 26.35 -9.46 10.76
N SER A 188 25.09 -9.35 10.32
CA SER A 188 23.92 -9.27 11.19
C SER A 188 22.75 -10.11 10.66
N GLN A 189 21.80 -10.42 11.55
CA GLN A 189 20.49 -10.99 11.20
C GLN A 189 19.39 -9.92 11.12
N LEU A 190 19.74 -8.65 11.33
CA LEU A 190 18.82 -7.51 11.23
C LEU A 190 18.70 -7.05 9.79
N SER A 191 17.53 -6.58 9.36
CA SER A 191 17.30 -6.10 7.99
C SER A 191 17.92 -4.73 7.73
N ARG A 192 18.02 -4.40 6.44
CA ARG A 192 18.32 -3.04 5.93
C ARG A 192 17.08 -2.15 5.81
N SER A 193 15.94 -2.60 6.32
CA SER A 193 14.67 -1.86 6.25
C SER A 193 14.77 -0.54 7.00
N ARG A 194 14.12 0.50 6.48
CA ARG A 194 14.13 1.85 7.05
C ARG A 194 12.95 2.67 6.56
N VAL A 195 12.64 3.74 7.28
CA VAL A 195 11.75 4.80 6.82
C VAL A 195 12.57 6.08 6.70
N VAL A 196 12.39 6.79 5.59
CA VAL A 196 13.20 7.98 5.26
C VAL A 196 12.28 9.15 4.98
N ALA A 197 12.62 10.31 5.52
CA ALA A 197 12.02 11.58 5.16
C ALA A 197 12.97 12.37 4.28
N TYR A 198 12.49 12.75 3.11
CA TYR A 198 13.19 13.65 2.19
C TYR A 198 12.57 15.04 2.25
N ASP A 199 13.38 16.08 2.08
CA ASP A 199 12.90 17.42 1.81
C ASP A 199 12.27 17.44 0.42
N LYS A 200 10.95 17.71 0.35
CA LYS A 200 10.19 17.67 -0.90
C LYS A 200 10.66 18.71 -1.94
N SER A 201 11.41 19.73 -1.54
CA SER A 201 11.90 20.77 -2.46
C SER A 201 13.14 20.36 -3.24
N ASN A 202 13.94 19.43 -2.71
CA ASN A 202 15.28 19.15 -3.24
C ASN A 202 15.74 17.69 -3.10
N GLY A 203 14.94 16.81 -2.48
CA GLY A 203 15.25 15.39 -2.32
C GLY A 203 16.38 15.07 -1.32
N LYS A 204 16.83 16.04 -0.51
CA LYS A 204 17.81 15.79 0.57
C LYS A 204 17.16 15.01 1.70
N VAL A 205 17.91 14.10 2.32
CA VAL A 205 17.44 13.37 3.51
C VAL A 205 17.34 14.36 4.67
N LEU A 206 16.18 14.44 5.31
CA LEU A 206 15.95 15.19 6.54
C LEU A 206 16.19 14.32 7.76
N TRP A 207 15.67 13.09 7.73
CA TRP A 207 15.95 12.07 8.74
C TRP A 207 15.76 10.67 8.14
N GLU A 208 16.37 9.68 8.77
CA GLU A 208 16.24 8.27 8.44
C GLU A 208 16.16 7.47 9.75
N THR A 209 15.19 6.56 9.82
CA THR A 209 14.99 5.69 10.98
C THR A 209 15.12 4.23 10.57
N PRO A 210 16.13 3.51 11.06
CA PRO A 210 16.27 2.08 10.83
C PRO A 210 15.07 1.29 11.37
N ARG A 211 14.66 0.26 10.64
CA ARG A 211 13.58 -0.67 11.00
C ARG A 211 14.14 -2.11 11.05
N PRO A 212 15.12 -2.40 11.93
CA PRO A 212 15.97 -3.60 11.85
C PRO A 212 15.23 -4.94 12.03
N TYR A 213 14.05 -4.91 12.64
CA TYR A 213 13.19 -6.07 12.81
C TYR A 213 12.19 -6.24 11.67
N ASN A 214 12.05 -5.25 10.77
CA ASN A 214 11.05 -5.29 9.70
C ASN A 214 11.60 -5.90 8.42
N ARG A 215 10.81 -6.71 7.75
CA ARG A 215 11.09 -7.32 6.44
C ARG A 215 10.05 -6.83 5.45
N SER A 216 10.01 -7.41 4.25
CA SER A 216 9.04 -7.06 3.20
C SER A 216 7.63 -6.88 3.75
N SER A 217 7.13 -5.66 3.56
CA SER A 217 5.75 -5.22 3.76
C SER A 217 5.41 -4.28 2.61
N TRP A 218 4.12 -4.13 2.35
CA TRP A 218 3.58 -3.35 1.22
C TRP A 218 2.58 -2.30 1.69
N SER A 219 2.55 -2.04 3.00
CA SER A 219 1.70 -1.05 3.64
C SER A 219 2.22 0.37 3.39
N THR A 220 1.51 1.14 2.56
CA THR A 220 1.71 2.58 2.43
C THR A 220 1.42 3.26 3.78
N PRO A 221 2.30 4.15 4.27
CA PRO A 221 2.10 4.82 5.55
C PRO A 221 0.98 5.87 5.49
N MET A 222 0.58 6.40 6.65
CA MET A 222 -0.35 7.53 6.76
C MET A 222 0.05 8.48 7.90
N ILE A 223 -0.46 9.71 7.88
CA ILE A 223 -0.25 10.68 8.97
C ILE A 223 -1.44 10.68 9.92
N TRP A 224 -1.21 10.21 11.14
CA TRP A 224 -2.23 10.25 12.16
C TRP A 224 -2.09 11.51 12.97
N THR A 225 -3.04 12.42 12.76
CA THR A 225 -3.10 13.68 13.49
C THR A 225 -4.12 13.58 14.62
N LYS A 226 -3.65 13.82 15.85
CA LYS A 226 -4.49 13.99 17.04
C LYS A 226 -3.98 15.24 17.75
N ASP A 227 -4.87 16.22 17.89
CA ASP A 227 -4.54 17.55 18.42
C ASP A 227 -3.41 18.20 17.59
N GLN A 228 -2.24 18.46 18.19
CA GLN A 228 -1.05 19.00 17.51
C GLN A 228 0.07 17.97 17.30
N GLN A 229 -0.22 16.70 17.61
CA GLN A 229 0.73 15.60 17.41
C GLN A 229 0.45 14.92 16.07
N HIS A 230 1.52 14.70 15.32
CA HIS A 230 1.47 14.07 14.00
C HIS A 230 2.40 12.88 14.00
N ASP A 231 1.80 11.69 13.98
CA ASP A 231 2.54 10.45 13.94
C ASP A 231 2.54 9.93 12.50
N LEU A 232 3.73 9.66 11.97
CA LEU A 232 3.87 8.83 10.77
C LEU A 232 3.61 7.39 11.18
N VAL A 233 2.52 6.81 10.68
CA VAL A 233 2.10 5.46 11.05
C VAL A 233 2.48 4.49 9.94
N VAL A 234 3.21 3.43 10.29
CA VAL A 234 3.71 2.42 9.34
C VAL A 234 3.44 1.02 9.87
N MET A 235 2.87 0.12 9.05
CA MET A 235 2.77 -1.30 9.40
C MET A 235 3.99 -2.08 8.91
N GLY A 236 4.31 -3.18 9.60
CA GLY A 236 5.31 -4.13 9.14
C GLY A 236 5.67 -5.16 10.20
N ASN A 237 5.93 -6.40 9.76
CA ASN A 237 6.51 -7.47 10.57
C ASN A 237 5.83 -7.66 11.94
N GLY A 238 4.51 -7.85 11.92
CA GLY A 238 3.72 -8.15 13.11
C GLY A 238 3.37 -6.95 14.00
N ARG A 239 3.81 -5.75 13.62
CA ARG A 239 3.58 -4.50 14.35
C ARG A 239 3.03 -3.40 13.45
N ILE A 240 2.39 -2.44 14.10
CA ILE A 240 2.20 -1.09 13.58
C ILE A 240 2.96 -0.13 14.49
N TYR A 241 3.63 0.83 13.87
CA TYR A 241 4.54 1.77 14.54
C TYR A 241 4.03 3.19 14.33
N GLY A 242 4.19 4.04 15.34
CA GLY A 242 4.06 5.49 15.21
C GLY A 242 5.42 6.15 15.42
N TYR A 243 5.87 6.91 14.43
CA TYR A 243 7.07 7.74 14.50
C TYR A 243 6.66 9.20 14.59
N ASP A 244 7.43 10.04 15.28
CA ASP A 244 7.27 11.49 15.15
C ASP A 244 7.49 11.89 13.69
N ALA A 245 6.48 12.46 13.03
CA ALA A 245 6.57 12.76 11.60
C ALA A 245 7.68 13.79 11.29
N ARG A 246 8.01 14.68 12.23
CA ARG A 246 9.01 15.72 12.01
C ARG A 246 10.43 15.26 12.29
N LEU A 247 10.60 14.42 13.31
CA LEU A 247 11.90 14.04 13.87
C LEU A 247 12.30 12.59 13.58
N GLY A 248 11.36 11.73 13.19
CA GLY A 248 11.60 10.35 12.77
C GLY A 248 11.76 9.32 13.89
N HIS A 249 11.89 9.74 15.16
CA HIS A 249 12.04 8.79 16.27
C HIS A 249 10.75 7.98 16.48
N GLU A 250 10.90 6.68 16.75
CA GLU A 250 9.78 5.81 17.13
C GLU A 250 9.20 6.27 18.47
N LYS A 251 7.89 6.51 18.51
CA LYS A 251 7.17 6.89 19.73
C LYS A 251 6.54 5.67 20.38
N TRP A 252 5.84 4.86 19.60
CA TRP A 252 5.07 3.71 20.08
C TRP A 252 4.95 2.61 19.03
N PHE A 253 4.64 1.39 19.47
CA PHE A 253 4.25 0.28 18.62
C PHE A 253 3.12 -0.55 19.22
N PHE A 254 2.33 -1.19 18.36
CA PHE A 254 1.25 -2.11 18.72
C PHE A 254 1.45 -3.44 17.99
N ASN A 255 1.45 -4.55 18.73
CA ASN A 255 1.71 -5.90 18.22
C ASN A 255 0.42 -6.65 17.80
N GLY A 256 0.61 -7.80 17.14
CA GLY A 256 -0.44 -8.80 16.94
C GLY A 256 -0.87 -8.97 15.48
N PHE A 257 -0.30 -8.16 14.59
CA PHE A 257 -0.51 -8.27 13.15
C PHE A 257 0.30 -9.43 12.55
N THR A 258 0.06 -9.71 11.27
CA THR A 258 0.85 -10.69 10.52
C THR A 258 2.16 -10.08 10.04
N ARG A 259 3.08 -10.94 9.60
CA ARG A 259 4.41 -10.51 9.14
C ARG A 259 4.33 -9.62 7.89
N GLU A 260 3.51 -10.05 6.95
CA GLU A 260 3.33 -9.45 5.63
C GLU A 260 2.09 -8.56 5.66
N THR A 261 2.28 -7.26 5.84
CA THR A 261 1.19 -6.29 5.93
C THR A 261 1.04 -5.54 4.61
N ILE A 262 -0.18 -5.50 4.07
CA ILE A 262 -0.50 -4.82 2.79
C ILE A 262 -1.43 -3.63 3.02
N ALA A 263 -2.33 -3.72 4.01
CA ALA A 263 -3.32 -2.70 4.30
C ALA A 263 -2.69 -1.35 4.65
N VAL A 264 -3.38 -0.27 4.30
CA VAL A 264 -3.09 1.07 4.79
C VAL A 264 -3.83 1.28 6.11
N PRO A 265 -3.17 1.70 7.20
CA PRO A 265 -3.86 2.12 8.42
C PRO A 265 -4.77 3.30 8.10
N ILE A 266 -5.90 3.41 8.79
CA ILE A 266 -6.83 4.52 8.60
C ILE A 266 -7.27 5.11 9.93
N ALA A 267 -7.52 6.41 9.96
CA ALA A 267 -7.97 7.11 11.15
C ALA A 267 -9.45 7.50 11.04
N GLY A 268 -10.18 7.41 12.16
CA GLY A 268 -11.59 7.77 12.21
C GLY A 268 -12.14 7.75 13.63
N ASN A 269 -13.06 8.66 13.96
CA ASN A 269 -13.62 8.80 15.31
C ASN A 269 -12.56 8.89 16.42
N GLY A 270 -11.47 9.61 16.15
CA GLY A 270 -10.34 9.78 17.07
C GLY A 270 -9.53 8.52 17.37
N LYS A 271 -9.71 7.44 16.59
CA LYS A 271 -8.99 6.16 16.70
C LYS A 271 -8.22 5.87 15.42
N LEU A 272 -7.21 5.04 15.54
CA LEU A 272 -6.50 4.42 14.43
C LEU A 272 -7.03 3.00 14.24
N TYR A 273 -7.32 2.61 13.00
CA TYR A 273 -7.69 1.24 12.65
C TYR A 273 -6.62 0.65 11.75
N ALA A 274 -6.24 -0.57 12.04
CA ALA A 274 -5.27 -1.32 11.26
C ALA A 274 -5.72 -2.77 11.14
N SER A 275 -5.48 -3.34 9.96
CA SER A 275 -5.91 -4.70 9.66
C SER A 275 -4.82 -5.47 8.95
N ALA A 276 -4.61 -6.73 9.32
CA ALA A 276 -3.73 -7.63 8.60
C ALA A 276 -4.24 -9.07 8.73
N SER A 277 -3.99 -9.86 7.69
CA SER A 277 -4.28 -11.30 7.69
C SER A 277 -3.09 -12.07 7.14
N MET A 278 -3.11 -13.39 7.30
CA MET A 278 -2.05 -14.28 6.85
C MET A 278 -2.32 -14.73 5.43
N ARG A 279 -1.24 -14.95 4.67
CA ARG A 279 -1.30 -15.58 3.37
C ARG A 279 -1.98 -16.96 3.41
N GLY A 280 -2.97 -17.16 2.56
CA GLY A 280 -3.81 -18.35 2.44
C GLY A 280 -4.88 -18.46 3.53
N GLY A 281 -4.99 -17.47 4.42
CA GLY A 281 -5.97 -17.46 5.49
C GLY A 281 -7.31 -16.94 5.01
N GLY A 282 -8.35 -17.77 5.10
CA GLY A 282 -9.72 -17.28 5.15
C GLY A 282 -9.91 -16.31 6.32
N GLY A 283 -10.99 -15.52 6.31
CA GLY A 283 -11.19 -14.49 7.33
C GLY A 283 -11.46 -14.98 8.75
N ASP A 284 -11.45 -16.31 8.94
CA ASP A 284 -11.71 -16.98 10.19
C ASP A 284 -10.46 -17.72 10.70
N LEU A 285 -10.40 -17.89 12.03
CA LEU A 285 -9.30 -18.58 12.71
C LEU A 285 -9.14 -20.06 12.32
N LYS A 286 -10.17 -20.65 11.70
CA LYS A 286 -10.15 -22.02 11.17
C LYS A 286 -10.23 -21.94 9.66
N LEU A 287 -9.23 -22.50 8.99
CA LEU A 287 -9.23 -22.63 7.55
C LEU A 287 -10.22 -23.72 7.14
N ASP A 288 -11.07 -23.44 6.16
CA ASP A 288 -11.84 -24.49 5.47
C ASP A 288 -10.90 -25.20 4.48
N PRO A 289 -10.59 -26.49 4.69
CA PRO A 289 -9.70 -27.22 3.80
C PRO A 289 -10.32 -27.59 2.46
N GLU A 290 -11.65 -27.60 2.35
CA GLU A 290 -12.35 -28.15 1.18
C GLU A 290 -11.99 -27.45 -0.15
N PRO A 291 -11.96 -26.09 -0.22
CA PRO A 291 -11.58 -25.41 -1.45
C PRO A 291 -10.14 -25.74 -1.88
N PHE A 292 -9.21 -25.88 -0.94
CA PHE A 292 -7.81 -26.17 -1.22
C PHE A 292 -7.62 -27.61 -1.72
N TRP A 293 -8.34 -28.56 -1.14
CA TRP A 293 -8.32 -29.93 -1.62
C TRP A 293 -8.90 -30.05 -3.03
N LYS A 294 -10.05 -29.43 -3.29
CA LYS A 294 -10.64 -29.36 -4.63
C LYS A 294 -9.70 -28.72 -5.65
N ALA A 295 -8.97 -27.69 -5.27
CA ALA A 295 -7.95 -27.08 -6.13
C ALA A 295 -6.75 -28.00 -6.38
N ALA A 296 -6.34 -28.81 -5.40
CA ALA A 296 -5.28 -29.79 -5.56
C ALA A 296 -5.68 -30.92 -6.55
N LEU A 297 -6.94 -31.36 -6.50
CA LEU A 297 -7.50 -32.36 -7.42
C LEU A 297 -7.51 -31.92 -8.89
N HIS A 298 -7.18 -30.66 -9.22
CA HIS A 298 -6.90 -30.32 -10.62
C HIS A 298 -5.68 -31.08 -11.19
N PHE A 299 -4.81 -31.58 -10.32
CA PHE A 299 -3.67 -32.40 -10.69
C PHE A 299 -3.95 -33.91 -10.60
N ASP A 300 -5.15 -34.32 -10.17
CA ASP A 300 -5.63 -35.69 -10.26
C ASP A 300 -6.07 -35.96 -11.70
N THR A 301 -5.22 -36.64 -12.45
CA THR A 301 -5.41 -36.90 -13.89
C THR A 301 -6.17 -38.20 -14.15
N ASN A 302 -6.18 -39.12 -13.19
CA ASN A 302 -6.82 -40.43 -13.32
C ASN A 302 -8.22 -40.47 -12.65
N GLY A 303 -8.58 -39.44 -11.89
CA GLY A 303 -9.87 -39.25 -11.23
C GLY A 303 -10.06 -40.09 -9.97
N ASP A 304 -8.99 -40.62 -9.36
CA ASP A 304 -9.05 -41.52 -8.20
C ASP A 304 -9.20 -40.80 -6.86
N GLN A 305 -9.38 -39.48 -6.88
CA GLN A 305 -9.48 -38.61 -5.70
C GLN A 305 -8.21 -38.62 -4.84
N GLN A 306 -7.07 -38.89 -5.45
CA GLN A 306 -5.76 -38.82 -4.84
C GLN A 306 -4.80 -38.14 -5.81
N ILE A 307 -3.61 -37.77 -5.33
CA ILE A 307 -2.56 -37.25 -6.21
C ILE A 307 -1.34 -38.14 -6.07
N SER A 308 -1.07 -38.95 -7.08
CA SER A 308 0.11 -39.79 -7.11
C SER A 308 1.34 -38.99 -7.51
N LYS A 309 2.52 -39.47 -7.12
CA LYS A 309 3.80 -38.87 -7.51
C LYS A 309 4.02 -38.82 -9.04
N ASN A 310 3.36 -39.72 -9.78
CA ASN A 310 3.42 -39.76 -11.24
C ASN A 310 2.63 -38.62 -11.90
N GLU A 311 1.71 -38.00 -11.17
CA GLU A 311 0.84 -36.91 -11.65
C GLU A 311 1.44 -35.52 -11.39
N ILE A 312 2.63 -35.46 -10.79
CA ILE A 312 3.41 -34.22 -10.69
C ILE A 312 3.74 -33.75 -12.10
N SER A 313 2.99 -32.77 -12.60
CA SER A 313 3.17 -32.13 -13.89
C SER A 313 4.09 -30.91 -13.79
N ALA A 314 4.35 -30.23 -14.93
CA ALA A 314 5.12 -28.99 -14.95
C ALA A 314 4.46 -27.82 -14.18
N HIS A 315 3.14 -27.90 -13.95
CA HIS A 315 2.33 -26.88 -13.29
C HIS A 315 1.95 -27.28 -11.85
N PHE A 316 2.24 -28.52 -11.43
CA PHE A 316 1.95 -29.01 -10.09
C PHE A 316 2.53 -28.08 -9.01
N THR A 317 1.67 -27.61 -8.12
CA THR A 317 2.05 -26.77 -6.99
C THR A 317 1.09 -26.99 -5.82
N ILE A 318 1.47 -26.47 -4.65
CA ILE A 318 0.58 -26.41 -3.50
C ILE A 318 -0.37 -25.23 -3.70
N PRO A 319 -1.70 -25.44 -3.76
CA PRO A 319 -2.66 -24.35 -3.86
C PRO A 319 -2.60 -23.44 -2.62
N LEU A 320 -2.59 -22.13 -2.86
CA LEU A 320 -2.67 -21.09 -1.82
C LEU A 320 -3.91 -20.20 -1.99
N ARG A 321 -4.48 -20.20 -3.20
CA ARG A 321 -5.62 -19.39 -3.66
C ARG A 321 -6.53 -20.28 -4.51
N PRO A 322 -7.33 -21.17 -3.90
CA PRO A 322 -8.18 -22.10 -4.62
C PRO A 322 -9.23 -21.41 -5.51
N GLU A 323 -9.51 -20.14 -5.28
CA GLU A 323 -10.40 -19.30 -6.07
C GLU A 323 -9.79 -18.78 -7.38
N LEU A 324 -8.47 -18.86 -7.56
CA LEU A 324 -7.79 -18.40 -8.78
C LEU A 324 -7.67 -19.53 -9.81
N PRO A 325 -7.63 -19.21 -11.12
CA PRO A 325 -7.28 -20.18 -12.14
C PRO A 325 -5.88 -20.77 -11.90
N VAL A 326 -5.67 -22.06 -12.22
CA VAL A 326 -4.40 -22.78 -11.98
C VAL A 326 -3.19 -22.12 -12.63
N GLU A 327 -3.38 -21.52 -13.79
CA GLU A 327 -2.33 -20.82 -14.54
C GLU A 327 -1.97 -19.45 -13.94
N HIS A 328 -2.77 -18.93 -13.01
CA HIS A 328 -2.53 -17.63 -12.40
C HIS A 328 -1.27 -17.70 -11.50
N PRO A 329 -0.33 -16.75 -11.59
CA PRO A 329 0.93 -16.79 -10.83
C PRO A 329 0.74 -16.75 -9.31
N GLY A 330 -0.45 -16.34 -8.83
CA GLY A 330 -0.84 -16.36 -7.42
C GLY A 330 -1.57 -17.63 -6.95
N PHE A 331 -1.93 -18.57 -7.85
CA PHE A 331 -2.73 -19.76 -7.52
C PHE A 331 -2.08 -20.62 -6.43
N GLY A 332 -0.78 -20.90 -6.56
CA GLY A 332 -0.04 -21.75 -5.63
C GLY A 332 1.32 -21.19 -5.25
N ILE A 333 2.12 -22.01 -4.58
CA ILE A 333 3.48 -21.62 -4.20
C ILE A 333 4.30 -21.37 -5.49
N PRO A 334 4.97 -20.20 -5.63
CA PRO A 334 5.76 -19.90 -6.81
C PRO A 334 6.87 -20.93 -7.06
N LEU A 335 7.00 -21.32 -8.31
CA LEU A 335 7.94 -22.35 -8.75
C LEU A 335 9.18 -21.75 -9.43
N PRO A 336 10.36 -22.37 -9.29
CA PRO A 336 11.55 -21.97 -10.04
C PRO A 336 11.32 -21.96 -11.57
N ALA A 337 11.93 -20.99 -12.26
CA ALA A 337 11.85 -20.89 -13.72
C ALA A 337 12.58 -22.06 -14.42
N LYS A 338 13.74 -22.50 -13.89
CA LYS A 338 14.53 -23.60 -14.47
C LYS A 338 13.81 -24.95 -14.26
N PRO A 339 13.58 -25.75 -15.32
CA PRO A 339 12.82 -27.00 -15.22
C PRO A 339 13.34 -28.00 -14.18
N GLU A 340 14.65 -28.21 -14.09
CA GLU A 340 15.23 -29.13 -13.10
C GLU A 340 14.98 -28.66 -11.67
N ALA A 341 15.29 -27.38 -11.37
CA ALA A 341 15.02 -26.80 -10.06
C ALA A 341 13.52 -26.82 -9.71
N ARG A 342 12.65 -26.64 -10.71
CA ARG A 342 11.20 -26.76 -10.56
C ARG A 342 10.80 -28.16 -10.15
N ARG A 343 11.26 -29.18 -10.89
CA ARG A 343 10.97 -30.59 -10.60
C ARG A 343 11.42 -30.98 -9.19
N GLN A 344 12.63 -30.59 -8.81
CA GLN A 344 13.16 -30.82 -7.46
C GLN A 344 12.27 -30.17 -6.39
N ARG A 345 11.84 -28.92 -6.61
CA ARG A 345 10.94 -28.21 -5.68
C ARG A 345 9.57 -28.87 -5.55
N GLN A 346 9.00 -29.34 -6.67
CA GLN A 346 7.72 -30.05 -6.69
C GLN A 346 7.80 -31.39 -5.96
N ILE A 347 8.87 -32.15 -6.17
CA ILE A 347 9.13 -33.40 -5.45
C ILE A 347 9.31 -33.12 -3.95
N GLN A 348 10.00 -32.04 -3.58
CA GLN A 348 10.11 -31.62 -2.17
C GLN A 348 8.75 -31.30 -1.56
N PHE A 349 7.89 -30.58 -2.28
CA PHE A 349 6.51 -30.33 -1.84
C PHE A 349 5.78 -31.64 -1.64
N PHE A 350 5.82 -32.53 -2.64
CA PHE A 350 5.21 -33.85 -2.59
C PHE A 350 5.63 -34.63 -1.34
N ASN A 351 6.94 -34.84 -1.18
CA ASN A 351 7.50 -35.60 -0.06
C ASN A 351 7.28 -34.93 1.31
N TRP A 352 7.07 -33.61 1.36
CA TRP A 352 6.77 -32.92 2.61
C TRP A 352 5.40 -33.32 3.15
N ARG A 353 4.42 -33.56 2.28
CA ARG A 353 3.04 -33.92 2.65
C ARG A 353 2.74 -35.41 2.67
N ASP A 354 3.42 -36.18 1.83
CA ASP A 354 3.38 -37.65 1.85
C ASP A 354 4.13 -38.15 3.11
N LYS A 355 3.42 -38.19 4.25
CA LYS A 355 4.02 -38.53 5.55
C LYS A 355 4.28 -40.02 5.67
N ASN A 356 3.40 -40.85 5.12
CA ASN A 356 3.48 -42.30 5.18
C ASN A 356 4.45 -42.88 4.11
N LYS A 357 4.85 -42.06 3.13
CA LYS A 357 5.77 -42.39 2.02
C LYS A 357 5.23 -43.44 1.06
N ASP A 358 3.92 -43.49 0.87
CA ASP A 358 3.27 -44.40 -0.08
C ASP A 358 3.26 -43.88 -1.53
N ASN A 359 3.83 -42.69 -1.76
CA ASN A 359 3.87 -41.98 -3.04
C ASN A 359 2.50 -41.47 -3.53
N VAL A 360 1.56 -41.29 -2.61
CA VAL A 360 0.24 -40.75 -2.87
C VAL A 360 -0.06 -39.62 -1.87
N TRP A 361 -0.77 -38.59 -2.32
CA TRP A 361 -1.41 -37.62 -1.44
C TRP A 361 -2.85 -37.98 -1.28
N THR A 362 -3.22 -38.39 -0.07
CA THR A 362 -4.61 -38.50 0.34
C THR A 362 -5.16 -37.16 0.82
N ARG A 363 -6.49 -37.03 0.82
CA ARG A 363 -7.17 -35.86 1.43
C ARG A 363 -6.73 -35.66 2.88
N ASP A 364 -6.62 -36.73 3.66
CA ASP A 364 -6.30 -36.64 5.08
C ASP A 364 -4.87 -36.16 5.33
N GLU A 365 -3.90 -36.61 4.53
CA GLU A 365 -2.51 -36.11 4.59
C GLU A 365 -2.42 -34.65 4.17
N PHE A 366 -3.15 -34.28 3.11
CA PHE A 366 -3.21 -32.90 2.66
C PHE A 366 -3.74 -31.97 3.77
N ILE A 367 -4.80 -32.38 4.46
CA ILE A 367 -5.45 -31.59 5.52
C ILE A 367 -4.63 -31.60 6.81
N ALA A 368 -4.00 -32.71 7.19
CA ALA A 368 -3.19 -32.81 8.40
C ALA A 368 -2.01 -31.81 8.41
N ASP A 369 -1.52 -31.44 7.23
CA ASP A 369 -0.45 -30.46 7.03
C ASP A 369 -0.95 -29.01 6.86
N MET A 370 -2.28 -28.80 6.74
CA MET A 370 -2.91 -27.47 6.74
C MET A 370 -2.96 -26.89 8.16
N LYS A 371 -1.80 -26.49 8.68
CA LYS A 371 -1.70 -25.73 9.94
C LYS A 371 -1.74 -24.24 9.65
N VAL A 372 -2.58 -23.51 10.40
CA VAL A 372 -2.51 -22.04 10.43
C VAL A 372 -1.17 -21.66 11.08
N GLY A 373 -0.28 -21.02 10.31
CA GLY A 373 0.98 -20.48 10.83
C GLY A 373 0.77 -19.36 11.86
N SER A 374 1.87 -18.83 12.41
CA SER A 374 1.80 -17.66 13.30
C SER A 374 1.37 -16.41 12.53
N GLY A 375 0.23 -15.81 12.91
CA GLY A 375 -0.33 -14.62 12.29
C GLY A 375 -1.84 -14.70 12.20
N ARG A 376 -2.53 -14.48 13.31
CA ARG A 376 -4.00 -14.53 13.33
C ARG A 376 -4.55 -13.29 12.61
N PRO A 377 -5.62 -13.42 11.79
CA PRO A 377 -6.34 -12.26 11.28
C PRO A 377 -6.65 -11.30 12.43
N LEU A 378 -6.37 -10.01 12.18
CA LEU A 378 -6.57 -8.98 13.18
C LEU A 378 -7.03 -7.70 12.50
N LEU A 379 -8.19 -7.19 12.91
CA LEU A 379 -8.58 -5.79 12.83
C LEU A 379 -8.52 -5.22 14.25
N ALA A 380 -7.74 -4.18 14.46
CA ALA A 380 -7.63 -3.52 15.76
C ALA A 380 -8.01 -2.04 15.65
N ALA A 381 -8.71 -1.55 16.66
CA ALA A 381 -8.88 -0.13 16.92
C ALA A 381 -7.95 0.29 18.06
N ILE A 382 -7.14 1.32 17.80
CA ILE A 382 -6.07 1.80 18.67
C ILE A 382 -6.39 3.23 19.11
N LEU A 383 -6.29 3.46 20.41
CA LEU A 383 -6.43 4.77 21.05
C LEU A 383 -5.15 5.60 20.87
N PRO A 384 -5.26 6.93 20.76
CA PRO A 384 -4.12 7.81 20.58
C PRO A 384 -3.28 7.95 21.85
N GLY A 385 -2.00 8.28 21.66
CA GLY A 385 -1.05 8.51 22.74
C GLY A 385 -0.26 7.27 23.13
N GLY A 386 0.43 7.38 24.26
CA GLY A 386 1.33 6.34 24.78
C GLY A 386 2.75 6.43 24.24
N SER A 387 3.62 5.59 24.80
CA SER A 387 5.01 5.44 24.39
C SER A 387 5.46 3.98 24.56
N GLY A 388 6.38 3.53 23.71
CA GLY A 388 6.86 2.14 23.70
C GLY A 388 5.76 1.15 23.27
N ASP A 389 5.69 -0.01 23.93
CA ASP A 389 4.67 -1.02 23.65
C ASP A 389 3.30 -0.58 24.20
N ILE A 390 2.40 -0.17 23.31
CA ILE A 390 1.05 0.28 23.68
C ILE A 390 -0.02 -0.81 23.50
N THR A 391 0.38 -2.06 23.21
CA THR A 391 -0.53 -3.14 22.79
C THR A 391 -1.65 -3.44 23.78
N GLN A 392 -1.36 -3.34 25.09
CA GLN A 392 -2.33 -3.60 26.16
C GLN A 392 -3.03 -2.33 26.64
N THR A 393 -2.35 -1.19 26.60
CA THR A 393 -2.82 0.06 27.22
C THR A 393 -3.69 0.90 26.30
N HIS A 394 -3.51 0.79 24.97
CA HIS A 394 -4.20 1.63 23.98
C HIS A 394 -5.07 0.83 23.02
N ARG A 395 -5.40 -0.42 23.35
CA ARG A 395 -6.37 -1.21 22.59
C ARG A 395 -7.78 -0.75 22.92
N ALA A 396 -8.49 -0.16 21.94
CA ALA A 396 -9.91 0.12 22.09
C ALA A 396 -10.75 -1.16 21.95
N TRP A 397 -10.49 -1.93 20.90
CA TRP A 397 -11.09 -3.25 20.65
C TRP A 397 -10.30 -3.97 19.55
N GLU A 398 -10.52 -5.28 19.42
CA GLU A 398 -10.03 -6.07 18.29
C GLU A 398 -11.10 -7.04 17.77
N SER A 399 -11.04 -7.37 16.48
CA SER A 399 -11.77 -8.46 15.85
C SER A 399 -10.80 -9.39 15.12
N ARG A 400 -11.10 -10.70 15.16
CA ARG A 400 -10.33 -11.75 14.48
C ARG A 400 -11.19 -12.58 13.53
N ARG A 401 -12.43 -12.15 13.30
CA ARG A 401 -13.43 -12.85 12.49
C ARG A 401 -13.77 -11.99 11.27
N GLY A 402 -13.95 -12.63 10.13
CA GLY A 402 -14.33 -11.98 8.87
C GLY A 402 -13.27 -11.02 8.33
N ILE A 403 -11.99 -11.18 8.68
CA ILE A 403 -10.92 -10.31 8.17
C ILE A 403 -10.42 -10.88 6.85
N PRO A 404 -10.69 -10.24 5.70
CA PRO A 404 -10.24 -10.76 4.42
C PRO A 404 -8.71 -10.88 4.39
N GLU A 405 -8.21 -11.76 3.54
CA GLU A 405 -6.79 -12.02 3.41
C GLU A 405 -5.96 -10.76 3.10
N ILE A 406 -6.47 -9.93 2.19
CA ILE A 406 -5.88 -8.65 1.82
C ILE A 406 -6.85 -7.56 2.28
N PRO A 407 -6.79 -7.14 3.56
CA PRO A 407 -7.73 -6.19 4.08
C PRO A 407 -7.43 -4.78 3.59
N SER A 408 -8.49 -4.02 3.37
CA SER A 408 -8.46 -2.66 2.84
C SER A 408 -9.50 -1.82 3.61
N PRO A 409 -9.29 -1.60 4.91
CA PRO A 409 -10.32 -1.02 5.78
C PRO A 409 -10.67 0.41 5.33
N VAL A 410 -11.92 0.83 5.51
CA VAL A 410 -12.42 2.17 5.15
C VAL A 410 -13.26 2.69 6.30
N TYR A 411 -12.97 3.89 6.80
CA TYR A 411 -13.79 4.53 7.82
C TYR A 411 -14.71 5.56 7.17
N HIS A 412 -16.02 5.34 7.26
CA HIS A 412 -17.03 6.24 6.72
C HIS A 412 -18.27 6.22 7.64
N ASP A 413 -18.88 7.37 7.90
CA ASP A 413 -20.10 7.50 8.72
C ASP A 413 -20.07 6.73 10.05
N LYS A 414 -18.95 6.82 10.78
CA LYS A 414 -18.74 6.13 12.08
C LYS A 414 -18.73 4.61 11.99
N ARG A 415 -18.49 4.06 10.81
CA ARG A 415 -18.32 2.62 10.53
C ARG A 415 -16.91 2.37 10.00
N ILE A 416 -16.44 1.14 10.19
CA ILE A 416 -15.13 0.64 9.79
C ILE A 416 -15.31 -0.65 8.99
#